data_AF-A0A925Y646-F1
#
_entry.id   AF-A0A925Y646-F1
#
_cell.length_a   1.000
_cell.length_b   1.000
_cell.length_c   1.000
_cell.angle_alpha   90.00
_cell.angle_beta   90.00
_cell.angle_gamma   90.00
#
_symmetry.space_group_name_H-M   'P 1'
#
loop_
_entity.id
_entity.type
_entity.pdbx_description
1 polymer ?
#
loop_
_entity_poly.entity_id
_entity_poly.type
_entity_poly.pdbx_seq_one_letter_code
_entity_poly.pdbx_strand_id
1 'polypeptide(L)'
;MAEIISISGIGKASLELLEAAGFQDVDSIAKAGVDELANELKKANSILKISKRSPGRAQVEKWIHAARELVGVKDEPAGPVMMPVNYELSTQVISMLASAPFAIPLPASVLKENQVGVADIPAGILLNRYSGDLDVRIAQTIPKGKQSASSNTSNNVQIAENDKSRLEIDQSKIRMIGETGKIIFKNATCEPSQENDRVALIRGPRVSTNKGRNPNSPWYIRGVLHSHPISIYIGAIVTLLLMIIVPAFLLAAPLLLLSDQNPEKFSWVPKWFLIFPLLFPLSGIAYVIWGMNGTCRICNQRLFMRRSHLKHPKAHHVSGMGYIAPLCFHILTFSWFRCTHCGTPVRLKE
;
A
#
# COMPACT_ATOMS: atom_id res chain seq x y z
N MET A 1 22.35 -7.91 -28.99
CA MET A 1 22.76 -9.28 -29.38
C MET A 1 24.25 -9.42 -29.72
N ALA A 2 24.95 -8.39 -30.24
CA ALA A 2 26.37 -8.52 -30.64
C ALA A 2 27.41 -7.86 -29.71
N GLU A 3 26.99 -7.17 -28.63
CA GLU A 3 27.92 -6.34 -27.84
C GLU A 3 28.57 -7.08 -26.66
N ILE A 4 27.95 -8.11 -26.07
CA ILE A 4 28.54 -8.81 -24.92
C ILE A 4 29.71 -9.73 -25.35
N ILE A 5 29.73 -10.19 -26.60
CA ILE A 5 30.78 -11.08 -27.13
C ILE A 5 32.14 -10.36 -27.21
N SER A 6 32.16 -9.03 -27.28
CA SER A 6 33.41 -8.26 -27.30
C SER A 6 34.14 -8.24 -25.95
N ILE A 7 33.48 -8.67 -24.85
CA ILE A 7 34.12 -8.80 -23.55
C ILE A 7 34.98 -10.07 -23.53
N SER A 8 36.27 -9.90 -23.22
CA SER A 8 37.23 -11.01 -23.20
C SER A 8 36.86 -12.05 -22.12
N GLY A 9 36.79 -13.33 -22.53
CA GLY A 9 36.60 -14.45 -21.60
C GLY A 9 35.15 -14.82 -21.27
N ILE A 10 34.15 -14.35 -22.03
CA ILE A 10 32.76 -14.84 -21.95
C ILE A 10 32.55 -15.96 -22.97
N GLY A 11 32.28 -17.18 -22.49
CA GLY A 11 31.91 -18.32 -23.34
C GLY A 11 30.40 -18.36 -23.64
N LYS A 12 29.98 -19.17 -24.61
CA LYS A 12 28.56 -19.30 -25.04
C LYS A 12 27.59 -19.60 -23.88
N ALA A 13 27.96 -20.53 -23.00
CA ALA A 13 27.15 -20.88 -21.83
C ALA A 13 27.07 -19.76 -20.78
N SER A 14 28.09 -18.91 -20.69
CA SER A 14 28.09 -17.75 -19.79
C SER A 14 27.25 -16.60 -20.35
N LEU A 15 27.20 -16.47 -21.69
CA LEU A 15 26.37 -15.50 -22.38
C LEU A 15 24.88 -15.83 -22.20
N GLU A 16 24.49 -17.08 -22.40
CA GLU A 16 23.11 -17.54 -22.15
C GLU A 16 22.69 -17.32 -20.68
N LEU A 17 23.61 -17.50 -19.73
CA LEU A 17 23.36 -17.22 -18.32
C LEU A 17 23.20 -15.73 -18.02
N LEU A 18 23.99 -14.86 -18.65
CA LEU A 18 23.88 -13.40 -18.49
C LEU A 18 22.57 -12.89 -19.09
N GLU A 19 22.19 -13.39 -20.26
CA GLU A 19 20.90 -13.07 -20.88
C GLU A 19 19.72 -13.55 -20.01
N ALA A 20 19.81 -14.77 -19.48
CA ALA A 20 18.81 -15.31 -18.56
C ALA A 20 18.73 -14.55 -17.23
N ALA A 21 19.85 -13.99 -16.76
CA ALA A 21 19.91 -13.11 -15.60
C ALA A 21 19.44 -11.67 -15.90
N GLY A 22 19.13 -11.34 -17.16
CA GLY A 22 18.61 -10.03 -17.58
C GLY A 22 19.67 -9.01 -17.98
N PHE A 23 20.94 -9.42 -18.12
CA PHE A 23 22.04 -8.55 -18.54
C PHE A 23 22.29 -8.73 -20.05
N GLN A 24 21.63 -7.92 -20.87
CA GLN A 24 21.69 -7.99 -22.35
C GLN A 24 22.66 -6.98 -22.99
N ASP A 25 23.09 -5.96 -22.22
CA ASP A 25 23.91 -4.85 -22.71
C ASP A 25 25.21 -4.72 -21.90
N VAL A 26 26.28 -4.25 -22.56
CA VAL A 26 27.61 -4.02 -21.94
C VAL A 26 27.53 -2.98 -20.83
N ASP A 27 26.70 -1.94 -21.02
CA ASP A 27 26.44 -0.90 -20.03
C ASP A 27 25.84 -1.45 -18.73
N SER A 28 24.97 -2.47 -18.85
CA SER A 28 24.32 -3.10 -17.70
C SER A 28 25.31 -3.92 -16.88
N ILE A 29 26.30 -4.53 -17.53
CA ILE A 29 27.38 -5.27 -16.86
C ILE A 29 28.36 -4.28 -16.22
N ALA A 30 28.72 -3.19 -16.90
CA ALA A 30 29.65 -2.19 -16.40
C ALA A 30 29.14 -1.51 -15.09
N LYS A 31 27.82 -1.30 -14.98
CA LYS A 31 27.15 -0.68 -13.82
C LYS A 31 26.82 -1.66 -12.69
N ALA A 32 26.87 -2.96 -12.92
CA ALA A 32 26.51 -3.96 -11.92
C ALA A 32 27.56 -4.10 -10.82
N GLY A 33 27.12 -4.40 -9.59
CA GLY A 33 28.01 -4.78 -8.50
C GLY A 33 28.51 -6.22 -8.67
N VAL A 34 29.79 -6.48 -8.35
CA VAL A 34 30.42 -7.81 -8.48
C VAL A 34 29.64 -8.89 -7.71
N ASP A 35 29.24 -8.58 -6.47
CA ASP A 35 28.53 -9.51 -5.60
C ASP A 35 27.07 -9.72 -6.02
N GLU A 36 26.42 -8.67 -6.52
CA GLU A 36 25.04 -8.73 -7.03
C GLU A 36 24.98 -9.60 -8.30
N LEU A 37 25.87 -9.34 -9.25
CA LEU A 37 25.93 -10.10 -10.50
C LEU A 37 26.29 -11.58 -10.25
N ALA A 38 27.22 -11.86 -9.34
CA ALA A 38 27.56 -13.24 -8.97
C ALA A 38 26.37 -13.99 -8.33
N ASN A 39 25.59 -13.31 -7.50
CA ASN A 39 24.41 -13.89 -6.86
C ASN A 39 23.28 -14.15 -7.86
N GLU A 40 23.01 -13.21 -8.77
CA GLU A 40 21.98 -13.37 -9.81
C GLU A 40 22.37 -14.47 -10.81
N LEU A 41 23.64 -14.56 -11.21
CA LEU A 41 24.13 -15.66 -12.05
C LEU A 41 24.02 -17.02 -11.36
N LYS A 42 24.31 -17.09 -10.05
CA LYS A 42 24.12 -18.32 -9.26
C LYS A 42 22.65 -18.72 -9.19
N LYS A 43 21.75 -17.75 -9.00
CA LYS A 43 20.31 -17.95 -8.93
C LYS A 43 19.75 -18.40 -10.29
N ALA A 44 20.12 -17.73 -11.39
CA ALA A 44 19.76 -18.12 -12.75
C ALA A 44 20.24 -19.53 -13.07
N ASN A 45 21.49 -19.88 -12.72
CA ASN A 45 22.02 -21.22 -12.97
C ASN A 45 21.34 -22.30 -12.10
N SER A 46 20.88 -21.96 -10.89
CA SER A 46 20.14 -22.90 -10.04
C SER A 46 18.77 -23.27 -10.62
N ILE A 47 18.12 -22.33 -11.33
CA ILE A 47 16.80 -22.49 -11.92
C ILE A 47 16.91 -23.16 -13.29
N LEU A 48 17.79 -22.64 -14.14
CA LEU A 48 17.84 -22.99 -15.57
C LEU A 48 18.91 -24.05 -15.90
N LYS A 49 19.83 -24.34 -14.96
CA LYS A 49 20.88 -25.36 -15.08
C LYS A 49 21.68 -25.29 -16.40
N ILE A 50 21.91 -24.07 -16.88
CA ILE A 50 22.55 -23.79 -18.17
C ILE A 50 24.03 -24.20 -18.17
N SER A 51 24.74 -24.01 -17.06
CA SER A 51 26.14 -24.41 -16.93
C SER A 51 26.38 -25.38 -15.77
N LYS A 52 27.32 -26.31 -15.94
CA LYS A 52 27.72 -27.28 -14.89
C LYS A 52 28.31 -26.60 -13.64
N ARG A 53 28.90 -25.41 -13.79
CA ARG A 53 29.51 -24.63 -12.71
C ARG A 53 29.23 -23.15 -12.95
N SER A 54 28.62 -22.47 -11.97
CA SER A 54 28.39 -21.02 -12.08
C SER A 54 29.75 -20.29 -12.07
N PRO A 55 29.87 -19.16 -12.78
CA PRO A 55 31.07 -18.33 -12.70
C PRO A 55 31.29 -17.86 -11.26
N GLY A 56 32.55 -17.87 -10.82
CA GLY A 56 32.95 -17.41 -9.49
C GLY A 56 33.18 -15.89 -9.46
N ARG A 57 33.24 -15.31 -8.26
CA ARG A 57 33.44 -13.86 -8.05
C ARG A 57 34.61 -13.27 -8.86
N ALA A 58 35.75 -13.96 -8.87
CA ALA A 58 36.95 -13.52 -9.61
C ALA A 58 36.78 -13.51 -11.14
N GLN A 59 35.88 -14.34 -11.69
CA GLN A 59 35.59 -14.35 -13.12
C GLN A 59 34.63 -13.22 -13.49
N VAL A 60 33.63 -12.98 -12.63
CA VAL A 60 32.67 -11.88 -12.77
C VAL A 60 33.37 -10.51 -12.66
N GLU A 61 34.33 -10.38 -11.75
CA GLU A 61 35.15 -9.17 -11.60
C GLU A 61 35.93 -8.83 -12.88
N LYS A 62 36.52 -9.84 -13.54
CA LYS A 62 37.21 -9.66 -14.83
C LYS A 62 36.25 -9.19 -15.92
N TRP A 63 35.03 -9.72 -15.97
CA TRP A 63 34.02 -9.31 -16.96
C TRP A 63 33.55 -7.88 -16.73
N ILE A 64 33.38 -7.47 -15.47
CA ILE A 64 32.99 -6.09 -15.13
C ILE A 64 34.12 -5.11 -15.50
N HIS A 65 35.38 -5.45 -15.18
CA HIS A 65 36.53 -4.62 -15.55
C HIS A 65 36.64 -4.45 -17.07
N ALA A 66 36.56 -5.54 -17.82
CA ALA A 66 36.60 -5.51 -19.29
C ALA A 66 35.39 -4.76 -19.89
N ALA A 67 34.20 -4.86 -19.29
CA ALA A 67 33.04 -4.08 -19.71
C ALA A 67 33.22 -2.58 -19.46
N ARG A 68 33.81 -2.19 -18.32
CA ARG A 68 34.08 -0.78 -17.99
C ARG A 68 35.14 -0.16 -18.91
N GLU A 69 36.18 -0.91 -19.26
CA GLU A 69 37.19 -0.47 -20.24
C GLU A 69 36.56 -0.19 -21.61
N LEU A 70 35.61 -1.02 -22.05
CA LEU A 70 34.93 -0.83 -23.33
C LEU A 70 33.99 0.39 -23.36
N VAL A 71 33.31 0.69 -22.24
CA VAL A 71 32.35 1.81 -22.15
C VAL A 71 33.06 3.13 -21.80
N GLY A 72 34.33 3.08 -21.36
CA GLY A 72 35.09 4.27 -20.96
C GLY A 72 34.60 4.91 -19.65
N VAL A 73 33.87 4.15 -18.82
CA VAL A 73 33.45 4.59 -17.49
C VAL A 73 34.65 4.46 -16.56
N LYS A 74 35.27 5.59 -16.21
CA LYS A 74 36.33 5.65 -15.19
C LYS A 74 35.79 5.11 -13.87
N ASP A 75 36.56 4.27 -13.20
CA ASP A 75 36.25 3.71 -11.90
C ASP A 75 36.01 4.82 -10.87
N GLU A 76 34.75 5.17 -10.65
CA GLU A 76 34.34 5.63 -9.33
C GLU A 76 34.36 4.38 -8.45
N PRO A 77 35.28 4.25 -7.47
CA PRO A 77 35.25 3.14 -6.55
C PRO A 77 33.88 3.17 -5.88
N ALA A 78 33.09 2.11 -6.11
CA ALA A 78 31.83 1.91 -5.43
C ALA A 78 32.09 2.08 -3.93
N GLY A 79 31.63 3.20 -3.38
CA GLY A 79 31.78 3.49 -1.96
C GLY A 79 31.31 2.27 -1.18
N PRO A 80 32.00 1.91 -0.07
CA PRO A 80 31.72 0.69 0.65
C PRO A 80 30.23 0.64 0.95
N VAL A 81 29.57 -0.39 0.40
CA VAL A 81 28.18 -0.71 0.72
C VAL A 81 28.11 -0.75 2.23
N MET A 82 27.43 0.24 2.82
CA MET A 82 27.25 0.30 4.27
C MET A 82 26.55 -0.99 4.67
N MET A 83 27.33 -1.91 5.24
CA MET A 83 26.81 -2.97 6.10
C MET A 83 25.86 -2.32 7.10
N PRO A 84 24.77 -2.98 7.54
CA PRO A 84 23.96 -2.47 8.62
C PRO A 84 24.89 -2.19 9.80
N VAL A 85 25.08 -0.90 10.11
CA VAL A 85 25.98 -0.49 11.18
C VAL A 85 25.41 -1.08 12.46
N ASN A 86 26.14 -2.02 13.08
CA ASN A 86 25.69 -2.62 14.34
C ASN A 86 25.98 -1.62 15.47
N TYR A 87 24.99 -0.78 15.78
CA TYR A 87 25.09 0.24 16.81
C TYR A 87 25.09 -0.30 18.24
N GLU A 88 24.85 -1.62 18.44
CA GLU A 88 24.77 -2.25 19.77
C GLU A 88 26.07 -2.13 20.58
N LEU A 89 27.21 -2.01 19.90
CA LEU A 89 28.53 -1.88 20.54
C LEU A 89 28.94 -0.42 20.77
N SER A 90 28.13 0.56 20.32
CA SER A 90 28.47 1.96 20.53
C SER A 90 28.25 2.35 21.99
N THR A 91 29.25 3.00 22.59
CA THR A 91 29.22 3.40 24.00
C THR A 91 28.01 4.30 24.32
N GLN A 92 27.56 5.09 23.34
CA GLN A 92 26.40 5.97 23.46
C GLN A 92 25.07 5.20 23.46
N VAL A 93 24.94 4.12 22.68
CA VAL A 93 23.73 3.28 22.71
C VAL A 93 23.71 2.42 23.97
N ILE A 94 24.87 1.94 24.44
CA ILE A 94 24.96 1.19 25.70
C ILE A 94 24.53 2.06 26.89
N SER A 95 24.96 3.33 26.95
CA SER A 95 24.52 4.25 28.01
C SER A 95 23.03 4.60 27.91
N MET A 96 22.49 4.71 26.70
CA MET A 96 21.06 4.91 26.47
C MET A 96 20.22 3.69 26.89
N LEU A 97 20.67 2.48 26.55
CA LEU A 97 19.99 1.24 26.95
C LEU A 97 20.04 1.00 28.46
N ALA A 98 21.15 1.36 29.12
CA ALA A 98 21.29 1.26 30.56
C ALA A 98 20.36 2.23 31.32
N SER A 99 20.00 3.36 30.71
CA SER A 99 19.07 4.35 31.27
C SER A 99 17.62 4.17 30.81
N ALA A 100 17.36 3.23 29.90
CA ALA A 100 16.04 3.01 29.34
C ALA A 100 15.11 2.31 30.34
N PRO A 101 13.85 2.78 30.51
CA PRO A 101 12.87 2.10 31.33
C PRO A 101 12.49 0.76 30.69
N PHE A 102 12.64 -0.34 31.43
CA PHE A 102 12.19 -1.68 31.02
C PHE A 102 11.01 -2.13 31.88
N ALA A 103 10.08 -2.86 31.27
CA ALA A 103 8.92 -3.40 31.97
C ALA A 103 9.30 -4.70 32.69
N ILE A 104 9.04 -4.77 33.99
CA ILE A 104 9.18 -6.01 34.76
C ILE A 104 7.81 -6.71 34.76
N PRO A 105 7.71 -7.96 34.28
CA PRO A 105 6.45 -8.69 34.35
C PRO A 105 6.12 -9.02 35.82
N LEU A 106 5.00 -8.50 36.31
CA LEU A 106 4.52 -8.78 37.66
C LEU A 106 3.60 -10.02 37.65
N PRO A 107 3.79 -10.98 38.58
CA PRO A 107 2.90 -12.12 38.70
C PRO A 107 1.54 -11.70 39.27
N ALA A 108 0.48 -12.39 38.84
CA ALA A 108 -0.89 -12.06 39.21
C ALA A 108 -1.18 -12.20 40.73
N SER A 109 -0.41 -13.03 41.45
CA SER A 109 -0.51 -13.17 42.91
C SER A 109 -0.18 -11.87 43.64
N VAL A 110 0.91 -11.20 43.24
CA VAL A 110 1.36 -9.92 43.83
C VAL A 110 0.36 -8.80 43.57
N LEU A 111 -0.30 -8.80 42.41
CA LEU A 111 -1.36 -7.84 42.10
C LEU A 111 -2.60 -8.06 42.99
N LYS A 112 -2.95 -9.33 43.23
CA LYS A 112 -4.10 -9.70 44.07
C LYS A 112 -3.85 -9.40 45.55
N GLU A 113 -2.66 -9.72 46.06
CA GLU A 113 -2.27 -9.48 47.46
C GLU A 113 -2.24 -7.98 47.78
N ASN A 114 -1.74 -7.16 46.85
CA ASN A 114 -1.65 -5.71 47.03
C ASN A 114 -2.89 -4.95 46.52
N GLN A 115 -3.95 -5.65 46.11
CA GLN A 115 -5.20 -5.07 45.57
C GLN A 115 -4.96 -4.05 44.42
N VAL A 116 -3.92 -4.27 43.62
CA VAL A 116 -3.56 -3.39 42.51
C VAL A 116 -4.41 -3.77 41.30
N GLY A 117 -5.25 -2.85 40.83
CA GLY A 117 -6.05 -3.02 39.63
C GLY A 117 -5.18 -2.92 38.37
N VAL A 118 -5.61 -3.54 37.27
CA VAL A 118 -4.93 -3.43 35.97
C VAL A 118 -4.87 -1.97 35.48
N ALA A 119 -5.82 -1.14 35.91
CA ALA A 119 -5.85 0.30 35.60
C ALA A 119 -4.83 1.12 36.38
N ASP A 120 -4.35 0.62 37.52
CA ASP A 120 -3.36 1.30 38.37
C ASP A 120 -1.93 1.03 37.90
N ILE A 121 -1.75 0.07 36.99
CA ILE A 121 -0.46 -0.22 36.36
C ILE A 121 -0.23 0.81 35.24
N PRO A 122 0.82 1.64 35.32
CA PRO A 122 1.11 2.61 34.28
C PRO A 122 1.38 1.90 32.95
N ALA A 123 0.79 2.39 31.88
CA ALA A 123 1.01 1.83 30.55
C ALA A 123 2.48 1.98 30.15
N GLY A 124 3.17 0.86 29.91
CA GLY A 124 4.55 0.86 29.45
C GLY A 124 4.69 1.57 28.10
N ILE A 125 5.59 2.55 28.03
CA ILE A 125 5.93 3.23 26.77
C ILE A 125 6.83 2.29 25.97
N LEU A 126 6.26 1.61 24.98
CA LEU A 126 7.03 0.81 24.03
C LEU A 126 7.84 1.75 23.12
N LEU A 127 9.17 1.60 23.11
CA LEU A 127 10.10 2.37 22.28
C LEU A 127 9.83 2.27 20.76
N ASN A 128 9.05 1.28 20.31
CA ASN A 128 8.53 1.21 18.92
C ASN A 128 7.54 2.34 18.56
N ARG A 129 7.24 3.26 19.49
CA ARG A 129 6.36 4.42 19.26
C ARG A 129 7.04 5.78 19.40
N TYR A 130 8.37 5.83 19.50
CA TYR A 130 9.07 7.08 19.25
C TYR A 130 9.05 7.39 17.75
N SER A 131 8.26 8.39 17.38
CA SER A 131 8.23 8.97 16.05
C SER A 131 9.52 9.75 15.81
N GLY A 132 10.41 9.19 15.01
CA GLY A 132 11.67 9.82 14.61
C GLY A 132 12.75 8.79 14.31
N ASP A 133 12.74 8.28 13.07
CA ASP A 133 13.94 7.82 12.35
C ASP A 133 14.58 6.44 12.63
N LEU A 134 13.84 5.43 13.08
CA LEU A 134 14.29 4.03 12.94
C LEU A 134 13.17 3.10 12.47
N ASP A 135 12.91 3.11 11.15
CA ASP A 135 12.37 1.93 10.47
C ASP A 135 13.49 0.88 10.37
N VAL A 136 13.80 0.19 11.47
CA VAL A 136 14.55 -1.06 11.38
C VAL A 136 13.62 -2.04 10.68
N ARG A 137 13.87 -2.26 9.38
CA ARG A 137 13.29 -3.38 8.63
C ARG A 137 13.81 -4.68 9.23
N ILE A 138 13.23 -5.11 10.33
CA ILE A 138 13.38 -6.48 10.78
C ILE A 138 12.65 -7.32 9.73
N ALA A 139 13.41 -7.97 8.86
CA ALA A 139 12.91 -9.07 8.06
C ALA A 139 12.54 -10.22 9.02
N GLN A 140 11.40 -10.11 9.68
CA GLN A 140 10.81 -11.23 10.39
C GLN A 140 10.28 -12.20 9.34
N THR A 141 11.15 -13.12 8.94
CA THR A 141 10.82 -14.38 8.32
C THR A 141 10.04 -15.22 9.34
N ILE A 142 8.80 -14.83 9.63
CA ILE A 142 7.84 -15.69 10.31
C ILE A 142 7.24 -16.57 9.21
N PRO A 143 7.40 -17.91 9.26
CA PRO A 143 6.71 -18.79 8.34
C PRO A 143 5.21 -18.58 8.52
N LYS A 144 4.50 -18.20 7.46
CA LYS A 144 3.04 -18.14 7.46
C LYS A 144 2.51 -19.54 7.77
N GLY A 145 2.00 -19.73 9.00
CA GLY A 145 1.10 -20.83 9.29
C GLY A 145 -0.06 -20.78 8.31
N LYS A 146 -0.30 -21.89 7.60
CA LYS A 146 -1.42 -22.08 6.66
C LYS A 146 -2.71 -21.63 7.34
N GLN A 147 -3.24 -20.48 6.92
CA GLN A 147 -4.64 -20.14 7.15
C GLN A 147 -5.43 -20.91 6.09
N SER A 148 -6.21 -21.88 6.56
CA SER A 148 -7.17 -22.61 5.74
C SER A 148 -8.16 -21.63 5.13
N ALA A 149 -8.36 -21.77 3.82
CA ALA A 149 -9.46 -21.13 3.13
C ALA A 149 -10.77 -21.68 3.69
N SER A 150 -11.68 -20.79 4.09
CA SER A 150 -13.07 -21.13 4.34
C SER A 150 -13.71 -21.39 2.97
N SER A 151 -13.83 -22.67 2.61
CA SER A 151 -14.59 -23.11 1.44
C SER A 151 -16.05 -23.26 1.83
N ASN A 152 -16.90 -22.65 1.00
CA ASN A 152 -18.35 -22.79 1.04
C ASN A 152 -18.78 -24.27 1.01
N THR A 153 -19.86 -24.50 1.72
CA THR A 153 -20.72 -25.69 1.74
C THR A 153 -20.96 -26.30 0.35
N SER A 154 -20.53 -27.55 0.18
CA SER A 154 -21.22 -28.53 -0.66
C SER A 154 -21.05 -29.90 -0.01
N ASN A 155 -22.16 -30.53 0.35
CA ASN A 155 -22.23 -31.91 0.78
C ASN A 155 -21.54 -32.82 -0.25
N ASN A 156 -20.61 -33.66 0.21
CA ASN A 156 -20.40 -35.05 -0.22
C ASN A 156 -19.20 -35.67 0.55
N VAL A 157 -19.56 -36.54 1.51
CA VAL A 157 -18.88 -37.71 2.13
C VAL A 157 -17.41 -38.00 1.75
N GLN A 158 -16.50 -38.08 2.74
CA GLN A 158 -15.93 -39.34 3.25
C GLN A 158 -15.08 -39.11 4.51
N ILE A 159 -15.35 -39.96 5.50
CA ILE A 159 -14.70 -40.04 6.81
C ILE A 159 -13.36 -40.77 6.64
N ALA A 160 -12.30 -40.21 7.21
CA ALA A 160 -11.11 -40.97 7.58
C ALA A 160 -10.65 -40.49 8.95
N GLU A 161 -10.77 -41.40 9.91
CA GLU A 161 -10.24 -41.27 11.27
C GLU A 161 -8.72 -41.12 11.23
N ASN A 162 -8.20 -40.13 11.95
CA ASN A 162 -6.94 -40.33 12.66
C ASN A 162 -6.88 -39.38 13.85
N ASP A 163 -6.99 -39.97 15.03
CA ASP A 163 -6.79 -39.33 16.31
C ASP A 163 -5.35 -38.80 16.45
N LYS A 164 -5.25 -37.58 16.98
CA LYS A 164 -4.34 -37.23 18.10
C LYS A 164 -4.64 -35.82 18.61
N SER A 165 -5.38 -35.80 19.73
CA SER A 165 -5.44 -34.78 20.78
C SER A 165 -5.61 -33.31 20.34
N ARG A 166 -6.86 -32.92 20.08
CA ARG A 166 -7.27 -31.52 20.21
C ARG A 166 -7.45 -31.22 21.70
N LEU A 167 -6.63 -30.32 22.25
CA LEU A 167 -6.85 -29.78 23.60
C LEU A 167 -8.13 -28.95 23.57
N GLU A 168 -9.22 -29.52 24.06
CA GLU A 168 -10.49 -28.83 24.25
C GLU A 168 -10.44 -27.98 25.52
N ILE A 169 -11.06 -26.81 25.46
CA ILE A 169 -11.15 -25.89 26.60
C ILE A 169 -12.17 -26.46 27.59
N ASP A 170 -11.72 -26.68 28.81
CA ASP A 170 -12.54 -27.20 29.91
C ASP A 170 -13.69 -26.24 30.25
N GLN A 171 -14.90 -26.63 29.86
CA GLN A 171 -16.12 -25.82 29.94
C GLN A 171 -16.57 -25.57 31.40
N SER A 172 -16.01 -26.30 32.37
CA SER A 172 -16.27 -26.11 33.80
C SER A 172 -15.71 -24.79 34.35
N LYS A 173 -14.81 -24.11 33.62
CA LYS A 173 -14.22 -22.81 34.00
C LYS A 173 -14.93 -21.58 33.45
N ILE A 174 -15.98 -21.76 32.65
CA ILE A 174 -16.71 -20.65 32.02
C ILE A 174 -17.78 -20.14 33.01
N ARG A 175 -17.47 -19.07 33.73
CA ARG A 175 -18.42 -18.42 34.66
C ARG A 175 -19.47 -17.64 33.86
N MET A 176 -20.76 -17.90 34.12
CA MET A 176 -21.86 -17.19 33.46
C MET A 176 -21.94 -15.72 33.90
N ILE A 177 -22.18 -14.83 32.94
CA ILE A 177 -22.16 -13.35 33.06
C ILE A 177 -23.31 -12.76 33.90
N GLY A 178 -24.18 -13.59 34.49
CA GLY A 178 -25.38 -13.13 35.20
C GLY A 178 -25.17 -12.68 36.65
N GLU A 179 -24.00 -12.90 37.25
CA GLU A 179 -23.87 -12.85 38.71
C GLU A 179 -22.63 -12.07 39.18
N THR A 180 -22.55 -10.80 38.80
CA THR A 180 -21.80 -9.80 39.57
C THR A 180 -22.43 -8.43 39.40
N GLY A 181 -23.09 -7.99 40.46
CA GLY A 181 -23.75 -6.70 40.55
C GLY A 181 -22.79 -5.51 40.64
N LYS A 182 -23.47 -4.35 40.70
CA LYS A 182 -23.01 -2.97 40.88
C LYS A 182 -22.46 -2.30 39.63
N ILE A 183 -23.35 -1.48 39.07
CA ILE A 183 -23.09 -0.36 38.18
C ILE A 183 -21.95 0.47 38.76
N ILE A 184 -20.75 0.35 38.19
CA ILE A 184 -19.66 1.28 38.41
C ILE A 184 -20.00 2.50 37.56
N PHE A 185 -20.32 3.62 38.22
CA PHE A 185 -20.42 4.91 37.56
C PHE A 185 -19.13 5.14 36.76
N LYS A 186 -19.27 5.36 35.45
CA LYS A 186 -18.17 5.83 34.61
C LYS A 186 -17.67 7.15 35.20
N ASN A 187 -16.50 7.14 35.82
CA ASN A 187 -15.79 8.37 36.09
C ASN A 187 -15.59 9.10 34.76
N ALA A 188 -16.00 10.36 34.74
CA ALA A 188 -15.92 11.23 33.58
C ALA A 188 -14.48 11.21 33.05
N THR A 189 -14.34 10.79 31.81
CA THR A 189 -13.08 10.86 31.07
C THR A 189 -12.66 12.34 31.06
N CYS A 190 -11.52 12.67 31.66
CA CYS A 190 -10.89 13.97 31.46
C CYS A 190 -10.86 14.27 29.97
N GLU A 191 -11.29 15.47 29.57
CA GLU A 191 -11.22 15.88 28.17
C GLU A 191 -9.78 15.69 27.68
N PRO A 192 -9.58 14.97 26.57
CA PRO A 192 -8.25 14.81 26.00
C PRO A 192 -7.67 16.20 25.73
N SER A 193 -6.42 16.44 26.12
CA SER A 193 -5.71 17.67 25.78
C SER A 193 -5.85 17.94 24.27
N GLN A 194 -6.01 19.21 23.88
CA GLN A 194 -6.31 19.61 22.49
C GLN A 194 -5.36 18.98 21.45
N GLU A 195 -4.11 18.70 21.83
CA GLU A 195 -3.11 18.04 20.98
C GLU A 195 -3.38 16.55 20.78
N ASN A 196 -3.73 15.82 21.85
CA ASN A 196 -4.16 14.42 21.75
C ASN A 196 -5.45 14.30 20.91
N ASP A 197 -6.32 15.30 21.01
CA ASP A 197 -7.59 15.33 20.29
C ASP A 197 -7.40 15.55 18.77
N ARG A 198 -6.46 16.43 18.38
CA ARG A 198 -6.02 16.57 16.97
C ARG A 198 -5.42 15.28 16.40
N VAL A 199 -4.59 14.60 17.19
CA VAL A 199 -3.96 13.33 16.75
C VAL A 199 -5.00 12.21 16.66
N ALA A 200 -5.97 12.16 17.59
CA ALA A 200 -7.07 11.21 17.56
C ALA A 200 -7.96 11.40 16.32
N LEU A 201 -8.24 12.65 15.93
CA LEU A 201 -8.96 13.01 14.71
C LEU A 201 -8.25 12.54 13.43
N ILE A 202 -6.92 12.57 13.38
CA ILE A 202 -6.20 12.07 12.21
C ILE A 202 -6.40 10.55 12.08
N ARG A 203 -6.37 9.82 13.20
CA ARG A 203 -6.43 8.34 13.22
C ARG A 203 -7.82 7.78 12.99
N GLY A 204 -8.87 8.45 13.43
CA GLY A 204 -10.22 7.94 13.28
C GLY A 204 -11.33 8.96 13.54
N PRO A 205 -12.58 8.61 13.19
CA PRO A 205 -13.75 9.44 13.42
C PRO A 205 -14.06 9.62 14.90
N ARG A 206 -14.59 10.79 15.26
CA ARG A 206 -15.09 11.05 16.61
C ARG A 206 -16.26 10.11 16.90
N VAL A 207 -16.38 9.72 18.17
CA VAL A 207 -17.49 8.88 18.65
C VAL A 207 -18.84 9.59 18.42
N SER A 208 -18.87 10.93 18.50
CA SER A 208 -20.05 11.75 18.21
C SER A 208 -20.51 11.64 16.75
N THR A 209 -19.58 11.66 15.78
CA THR A 209 -19.89 11.60 14.34
C THR A 209 -20.66 10.34 13.95
N ASN A 210 -20.35 9.20 14.57
CA ASN A 210 -20.95 7.91 14.27
C ASN A 210 -22.01 7.47 15.30
N LYS A 211 -22.37 8.33 16.26
CA LYS A 211 -23.35 8.00 17.30
C LYS A 211 -24.70 7.63 16.66
N GLY A 212 -25.21 6.43 16.96
CA GLY A 212 -26.49 5.95 16.44
C GLY A 212 -26.47 5.45 14.98
N ARG A 213 -25.30 5.41 14.31
CA ARG A 213 -25.18 4.85 12.96
C ARG A 213 -24.72 3.41 12.99
N ASN A 214 -25.37 2.56 12.20
CA ASN A 214 -24.99 1.16 12.09
C ASN A 214 -23.60 1.02 11.45
N PRO A 215 -22.66 0.25 12.04
CA PRO A 215 -21.29 0.08 11.52
C PRO A 215 -21.22 -0.46 10.09
N ASN A 216 -22.24 -1.19 9.63
CA ASN A 216 -22.30 -1.76 8.29
C ASN A 216 -22.91 -0.82 7.25
N SER A 217 -23.55 0.29 7.67
CA SER A 217 -24.16 1.26 6.75
C SER A 217 -23.11 2.04 5.96
N PRO A 218 -23.41 2.47 4.72
CA PRO A 218 -22.52 3.35 3.95
C PRO A 218 -22.40 4.75 4.56
N TRP A 219 -23.35 5.14 5.42
CA TRP A 219 -23.34 6.42 6.15
C TRP A 219 -22.43 6.40 7.38
N TYR A 220 -21.93 5.24 7.78
CA TYR A 220 -20.93 5.13 8.85
C TYR A 220 -19.58 5.62 8.33
N ILE A 221 -19.10 6.73 8.88
CA ILE A 221 -17.86 7.36 8.44
C ILE A 221 -16.69 6.54 8.95
N ARG A 222 -15.78 6.16 8.05
CA ARG A 222 -14.61 5.32 8.37
C ARG A 222 -13.32 6.02 7.96
N GLY A 223 -12.27 5.71 8.70
CA GLY A 223 -10.90 5.92 8.25
C GLY A 223 -10.26 7.26 8.61
N VAL A 224 -9.13 7.50 7.95
CA VAL A 224 -8.20 8.61 8.24
C VAL A 224 -8.68 9.89 7.57
N LEU A 225 -8.50 11.02 8.26
CA LEU A 225 -8.88 12.34 7.73
C LEU A 225 -7.93 12.79 6.60
N HIS A 226 -8.48 13.23 5.47
CA HIS A 226 -7.68 13.81 4.39
C HIS A 226 -7.20 15.23 4.74
N SER A 227 -5.99 15.61 4.31
CA SER A 227 -5.44 16.96 4.59
C SER A 227 -6.19 18.06 3.86
N HIS A 228 -6.53 17.85 2.59
CA HIS A 228 -7.23 18.81 1.74
C HIS A 228 -8.56 18.22 1.24
N PRO A 229 -9.64 18.29 2.02
CA PRO A 229 -10.90 17.66 1.65
C PRO A 229 -11.61 18.35 0.49
N ILE A 230 -11.57 19.69 0.45
CA ILE A 230 -12.22 20.50 -0.59
C ILE A 230 -11.60 20.22 -1.96
N SER A 231 -10.27 20.10 -2.03
CA SER A 231 -9.58 19.79 -3.28
C SER A 231 -10.00 18.44 -3.87
N ILE A 232 -10.10 17.40 -3.03
CA ILE A 232 -10.58 16.08 -3.46
C ILE A 232 -12.06 16.13 -3.88
N TYR A 233 -12.88 16.91 -3.18
CA TYR A 233 -14.29 17.08 -3.54
C TYR A 233 -14.46 17.75 -4.91
N ILE A 234 -13.76 18.87 -5.16
CA ILE A 234 -13.75 19.56 -6.46
C ILE A 234 -13.20 18.63 -7.55
N GLY A 235 -12.10 17.93 -7.28
CA GLY A 235 -11.52 16.95 -8.19
C GLY A 235 -12.50 15.85 -8.59
N ALA A 236 -13.32 15.35 -7.65
CA ALA A 236 -14.36 14.36 -7.93
C ALA A 236 -15.47 14.91 -8.84
N ILE A 237 -15.93 16.15 -8.61
CA ILE A 237 -16.91 16.83 -9.46
C ILE A 237 -16.36 16.97 -10.88
N VAL A 238 -15.17 17.55 -11.01
CA VAL A 238 -14.55 17.82 -12.32
C VAL A 238 -14.31 16.52 -13.09
N THR A 239 -13.87 15.46 -12.42
CA THR A 239 -13.66 14.16 -13.06
C THR A 239 -14.97 13.54 -13.55
N LEU A 240 -16.04 13.62 -12.77
CA LEU A 240 -17.36 13.10 -13.15
C LEU A 240 -17.95 13.90 -14.31
N LEU A 241 -17.82 15.23 -14.26
CA LEU A 241 -18.22 16.14 -15.34
C LEU A 241 -17.44 15.85 -16.64
N LEU A 242 -16.13 15.61 -16.54
CA LEU A 242 -15.31 15.22 -17.70
C LEU A 242 -15.77 13.87 -18.30
N MET A 243 -16.14 12.89 -17.47
CA MET A 243 -16.69 11.61 -17.96
C MET A 243 -17.99 11.76 -18.75
N ILE A 244 -18.76 12.83 -18.51
CA ILE A 244 -19.99 13.13 -19.25
C ILE A 244 -19.67 13.98 -20.50
N ILE A 245 -18.80 14.98 -20.37
CA ILE A 245 -18.48 15.91 -21.46
C ILE A 245 -17.70 15.23 -22.58
N VAL A 246 -16.78 14.30 -22.28
CA VAL A 246 -16.01 13.58 -23.31
C VAL A 246 -16.92 12.85 -24.32
N PRO A 247 -17.83 11.95 -23.91
CA PRO A 247 -18.73 11.30 -24.86
C PRO A 247 -19.72 12.29 -25.48
N ALA A 248 -20.20 13.29 -24.75
CA ALA A 248 -21.08 14.32 -25.31
C ALA A 248 -20.38 15.12 -26.41
N PHE A 249 -19.10 15.46 -26.26
CA PHE A 249 -18.28 16.11 -27.27
C PHE A 249 -18.08 15.21 -28.50
N LEU A 250 -17.75 13.94 -28.29
CA LEU A 250 -17.57 12.97 -29.39
C LEU A 250 -18.84 12.77 -30.23
N LEU A 251 -20.02 12.98 -29.65
CA LEU A 251 -21.30 12.94 -30.37
C LEU A 251 -21.67 14.31 -30.96
N ALA A 252 -21.53 15.39 -30.19
CA ALA A 252 -22.00 16.72 -30.58
C ALA A 252 -21.14 17.34 -31.68
N ALA A 253 -19.81 17.20 -31.63
CA ALA A 253 -18.91 17.79 -32.63
C ALA A 253 -19.20 17.29 -34.06
N PRO A 254 -19.28 15.97 -34.34
CA PRO A 254 -19.62 15.49 -35.68
C PRO A 254 -21.07 15.82 -36.07
N LEU A 255 -22.03 15.79 -35.15
CA LEU A 255 -23.42 16.18 -35.45
C LEU A 255 -23.53 17.65 -35.86
N LEU A 256 -22.82 18.55 -35.19
CA LEU A 256 -22.78 19.97 -35.55
C LEU A 256 -22.13 20.19 -36.91
N LEU A 257 -21.03 19.48 -37.19
CA LEU A 257 -20.36 19.54 -38.49
C LEU A 257 -21.28 19.02 -39.62
N LEU A 258 -21.99 17.92 -39.39
CA LEU A 258 -22.95 17.35 -40.34
C LEU A 258 -24.20 18.23 -40.54
N SER A 259 -24.64 18.92 -39.49
CA SER A 259 -25.74 19.88 -39.54
C SER A 259 -25.42 21.07 -40.46
N ASP A 260 -24.17 21.54 -40.44
CA ASP A 260 -23.70 22.63 -41.30
C ASP A 260 -23.50 22.17 -42.76
N GLN A 261 -22.94 20.97 -42.97
CA GLN A 261 -22.66 20.46 -44.32
C GLN A 261 -23.91 19.93 -45.05
N ASN A 262 -24.86 19.32 -44.34
CA ASN A 262 -26.05 18.68 -44.91
C ASN A 262 -27.33 19.09 -44.16
N PRO A 263 -27.78 20.35 -44.33
CA PRO A 263 -28.90 20.90 -43.55
C PRO A 263 -30.22 20.16 -43.80
N GLU A 264 -30.42 19.56 -44.97
CA GLU A 264 -31.65 18.82 -45.31
C GLU A 264 -31.89 17.59 -44.42
N LYS A 265 -30.82 16.90 -43.97
CA LYS A 265 -30.91 15.68 -43.15
C LYS A 265 -30.73 15.95 -41.65
N PHE A 266 -30.07 17.04 -41.29
CA PHE A 266 -29.60 17.30 -39.91
C PHE A 266 -30.06 18.64 -39.34
N SER A 267 -31.12 19.23 -39.89
CA SER A 267 -31.76 20.46 -39.36
C SER A 267 -32.34 20.31 -37.95
N TRP A 268 -32.57 19.07 -37.49
CA TRP A 268 -33.07 18.78 -36.14
C TRP A 268 -32.01 19.02 -35.04
N VAL A 269 -30.73 19.12 -35.40
CA VAL A 269 -29.64 19.29 -34.42
C VAL A 269 -29.68 20.72 -33.85
N PRO A 270 -29.90 20.88 -32.54
CA PRO A 270 -30.00 22.21 -31.95
C PRO A 270 -28.65 22.94 -31.90
N LYS A 271 -28.64 24.25 -32.20
CA LYS A 271 -27.42 25.09 -32.12
C LYS A 271 -26.79 25.14 -30.73
N TRP A 272 -27.55 24.90 -29.65
CA TRP A 272 -27.01 24.87 -28.28
C TRP A 272 -26.02 23.73 -28.04
N PHE A 273 -25.97 22.71 -28.91
CA PHE A 273 -24.96 21.65 -28.85
C PHE A 273 -23.52 22.20 -28.91
N LEU A 274 -23.32 23.44 -29.39
CA LEU A 274 -22.03 24.15 -29.37
C LEU A 274 -21.44 24.30 -27.95
N ILE A 275 -22.27 24.18 -26.92
CA ILE A 275 -21.84 24.22 -25.53
C ILE A 275 -20.83 23.10 -25.20
N PHE A 276 -20.99 21.88 -25.75
CA PHE A 276 -20.09 20.76 -25.47
C PHE A 276 -18.66 20.92 -26.00
N PRO A 277 -18.42 21.29 -27.27
CA PRO A 277 -17.07 21.58 -27.76
C PRO A 277 -16.42 22.80 -27.08
N LEU A 278 -17.21 23.76 -26.58
CA LEU A 278 -16.70 24.88 -25.79
C LEU A 278 -16.31 24.46 -24.36
N LEU A 279 -17.12 23.61 -23.71
CA LEU A 279 -16.87 23.14 -22.35
C LEU A 279 -15.76 22.09 -22.26
N PHE A 280 -15.54 21.30 -23.31
CA PHE A 280 -14.50 20.26 -23.33
C PHE A 280 -13.10 20.80 -22.95
N PRO A 281 -12.53 21.84 -23.60
CA PRO A 281 -11.21 22.35 -23.21
C PRO A 281 -11.21 22.95 -21.79
N LEU A 282 -12.28 23.66 -21.39
CA LEU A 282 -12.40 24.23 -20.04
C LEU A 282 -12.39 23.14 -18.96
N SER A 283 -13.18 22.08 -19.16
CA SER A 283 -13.25 20.93 -18.26
C SER A 283 -11.94 20.14 -18.23
N GLY A 284 -11.23 20.04 -19.37
CA GLY A 284 -9.91 19.44 -19.47
C GLY A 284 -8.86 20.18 -18.63
N ILE A 285 -8.81 21.51 -18.74
CA ILE A 285 -7.90 22.35 -17.92
C ILE A 285 -8.23 22.19 -16.43
N ALA A 286 -9.51 22.25 -16.07
CA ALA A 286 -9.93 22.02 -14.69
C ALA A 286 -9.50 20.62 -14.19
N TYR A 287 -9.62 19.59 -15.02
CA TYR A 287 -9.19 18.24 -14.65
C TYR A 287 -7.67 18.15 -14.44
N VAL A 288 -6.87 18.85 -15.22
CA VAL A 288 -5.41 18.93 -15.01
C VAL A 288 -5.08 19.59 -13.68
N ILE A 289 -5.77 20.67 -13.31
CA ILE A 289 -5.50 21.42 -12.08
C ILE A 289 -5.99 20.66 -10.83
N TRP A 290 -7.22 20.16 -10.83
CA TRP A 290 -7.84 19.55 -9.64
C TRP A 290 -7.85 18.02 -9.67
N GLY A 291 -8.15 17.42 -10.82
CA GLY A 291 -8.23 15.96 -10.97
C GLY A 291 -6.87 15.27 -10.88
N MET A 292 -5.85 15.77 -11.60
CA MET A 292 -4.52 15.13 -11.62
C MET A 292 -3.77 15.26 -10.28
N ASN A 293 -4.07 16.31 -9.52
CA ASN A 293 -3.44 16.60 -8.23
C ASN A 293 -4.11 15.87 -7.05
N GLY A 294 -5.26 15.21 -7.26
CA GLY A 294 -5.92 14.44 -6.22
C GLY A 294 -5.16 13.15 -5.87
N THR A 295 -4.34 13.19 -4.80
CA THR A 295 -3.62 12.02 -4.28
C THR A 295 -4.28 11.45 -3.02
N CYS A 296 -4.01 10.16 -2.76
CA CYS A 296 -4.37 9.54 -1.49
C CYS A 296 -3.36 9.87 -0.40
N ARG A 297 -3.81 10.32 0.79
CA ARG A 297 -2.90 10.60 1.93
C ARG A 297 -2.00 9.43 2.35
N ILE A 298 -2.44 8.18 2.19
CA ILE A 298 -1.70 7.00 2.69
C ILE A 298 -0.70 6.48 1.67
N CYS A 299 -1.15 6.18 0.44
CA CYS A 299 -0.28 5.60 -0.59
C CYS A 299 0.23 6.61 -1.62
N ASN A 300 -0.10 7.89 -1.45
CA ASN A 300 0.24 9.02 -2.34
C ASN A 300 -0.09 8.83 -3.82
N GLN A 301 -0.97 7.88 -4.12
CA GLN A 301 -1.32 7.52 -5.48
C GLN A 301 -2.50 8.37 -5.98
N ARG A 302 -2.47 8.72 -7.27
CA ARG A 302 -3.50 9.56 -7.92
C ARG A 302 -4.85 8.83 -7.98
N LEU A 303 -5.87 9.45 -7.39
CA LEU A 303 -7.20 8.85 -7.20
C LEU A 303 -8.03 8.80 -8.49
N PHE A 304 -7.96 9.87 -9.29
CA PHE A 304 -8.82 10.07 -10.46
C PHE A 304 -8.20 9.58 -11.78
N MET A 305 -6.98 9.01 -11.73
CA MET A 305 -6.30 8.48 -12.91
C MET A 305 -6.52 6.98 -13.08
N ARG A 306 -6.84 6.58 -14.32
CA ARG A 306 -6.80 5.17 -14.69
C ARG A 306 -5.33 4.75 -14.82
N ARG A 307 -4.97 3.71 -14.10
CA ARG A 307 -3.66 3.03 -14.22
C ARG A 307 -3.91 1.53 -14.29
N SER A 308 -3.03 0.82 -15.00
CA SER A 308 -3.17 -0.59 -15.38
C SER A 308 -2.82 -1.61 -14.29
N HIS A 309 -2.48 -1.19 -13.07
CA HIS A 309 -2.15 -2.11 -11.98
C HIS A 309 -3.40 -2.66 -11.26
N LEU A 310 -3.19 -3.79 -10.56
CA LEU A 310 -4.17 -4.48 -9.72
C LEU A 310 -4.80 -3.53 -8.69
N LYS A 311 -6.14 -3.48 -8.69
CA LYS A 311 -6.91 -2.70 -7.72
C LYS A 311 -7.21 -3.54 -6.49
N HIS A 312 -7.38 -2.87 -5.36
CA HIS A 312 -7.73 -3.55 -4.12
C HIS A 312 -9.15 -4.15 -4.21
N PRO A 313 -9.40 -5.38 -3.71
CA PRO A 313 -10.70 -6.05 -3.85
C PRO A 313 -11.85 -5.35 -3.13
N LYS A 314 -11.55 -4.58 -2.07
CA LYS A 314 -12.55 -3.77 -1.34
C LYS A 314 -12.85 -2.41 -1.99
N ALA A 315 -12.23 -2.08 -3.12
CA ALA A 315 -12.51 -0.85 -3.85
C ALA A 315 -13.90 -0.92 -4.48
N HIS A 316 -14.61 0.21 -4.52
CA HIS A 316 -15.93 0.26 -5.15
C HIS A 316 -15.77 0.07 -6.67
N HIS A 317 -16.46 -0.95 -7.19
CA HIS A 317 -16.43 -1.31 -8.60
C HIS A 317 -17.86 -1.45 -9.11
N VAL A 318 -18.14 -0.87 -10.27
CA VAL A 318 -19.38 -1.07 -11.00
C VAL A 318 -19.02 -1.56 -12.39
N SER A 319 -19.70 -2.62 -12.84
CA SER A 319 -19.48 -3.19 -14.18
C SER A 319 -19.73 -2.10 -15.24
N GLY A 320 -18.84 -1.99 -16.23
CA GLY A 320 -18.89 -0.97 -17.29
C GLY A 320 -18.26 0.37 -16.94
N MET A 321 -18.56 0.95 -15.77
CA MET A 321 -18.01 2.26 -15.36
C MET A 321 -16.63 2.19 -14.68
N GLY A 322 -16.19 0.99 -14.29
CA GLY A 322 -14.92 0.75 -13.63
C GLY A 322 -14.90 1.26 -12.19
N TYR A 323 -13.74 1.76 -11.74
CA TYR A 323 -13.50 2.14 -10.33
C TYR A 323 -13.62 3.64 -10.05
N ILE A 324 -13.42 4.50 -11.06
CA ILE A 324 -13.29 5.95 -10.85
C ILE A 324 -14.65 6.61 -10.66
N ALA A 325 -15.67 6.25 -11.45
CA ALA A 325 -17.00 6.82 -11.29
C ALA A 325 -17.67 6.45 -9.96
N PRO A 326 -17.64 5.18 -9.50
CA PRO A 326 -18.16 4.84 -8.17
C PRO A 326 -17.39 5.56 -7.06
N LEU A 327 -16.08 5.73 -7.20
CA LEU A 327 -15.27 6.51 -6.28
C LEU A 327 -15.75 7.97 -6.19
N CYS A 328 -15.92 8.64 -7.33
CA CYS A 328 -16.40 10.02 -7.37
C CYS A 328 -17.80 10.13 -6.76
N PHE A 329 -18.72 9.24 -7.13
CA PHE A 329 -20.07 9.23 -6.57
C PHE A 329 -20.06 9.05 -5.05
N HIS A 330 -19.24 8.14 -4.53
CA HIS A 330 -19.13 7.88 -3.10
C HIS A 330 -18.53 9.06 -2.33
N ILE A 331 -17.56 9.76 -2.93
CA ILE A 331 -16.99 11.01 -2.38
C ILE A 331 -18.08 12.06 -2.23
N LEU A 332 -18.90 12.27 -3.27
CA LEU A 332 -19.92 13.32 -3.31
C LEU A 332 -21.10 13.03 -2.38
N THR A 333 -21.51 11.76 -2.28
CA THR A 333 -22.69 11.36 -1.50
C THR A 333 -22.39 11.15 -0.02
N PHE A 334 -21.28 10.48 0.31
CA PHE A 334 -21.01 10.04 1.69
C PHE A 334 -19.87 10.83 2.37
N SER A 335 -19.15 11.69 1.65
CA SER A 335 -17.99 12.45 2.20
C SER A 335 -16.88 11.57 2.79
N TRP A 336 -16.83 10.30 2.40
CA TRP A 336 -15.72 9.38 2.65
C TRP A 336 -15.60 8.43 1.46
N PHE A 337 -14.48 7.74 1.30
CA PHE A 337 -14.28 6.78 0.22
C PHE A 337 -13.21 5.74 0.59
N ARG A 338 -13.10 4.65 -0.18
CA ARG A 338 -11.96 3.74 -0.11
C ARG A 338 -11.02 4.00 -1.26
N CYS A 339 -9.73 4.15 -0.96
CA CYS A 339 -8.72 4.27 -2.00
C CYS A 339 -8.70 3.01 -2.88
N THR A 340 -8.71 3.18 -4.20
CA THR A 340 -8.66 2.08 -5.19
C THR A 340 -7.37 1.26 -5.13
N HIS A 341 -6.32 1.82 -4.52
CA HIS A 341 -4.97 1.23 -4.46
C HIS A 341 -4.69 0.52 -3.14
N CYS A 342 -4.69 1.26 -2.03
CA CYS A 342 -4.40 0.69 -0.71
C CYS A 342 -5.65 0.13 0.00
N GLY A 343 -6.86 0.39 -0.51
CA GLY A 343 -8.10 -0.04 0.11
C GLY A 343 -8.46 0.69 1.42
N THR A 344 -7.59 1.56 1.92
CA THR A 344 -7.79 2.31 3.16
C THR A 344 -9.00 3.23 3.02
N PRO A 345 -9.93 3.23 4.00
CA PRO A 345 -10.98 4.24 4.05
C PRO A 345 -10.39 5.60 4.41
N VAL A 346 -10.81 6.63 3.68
CA VAL A 346 -10.40 8.02 3.85
C VAL A 346 -11.66 8.87 3.95
N ARG A 347 -11.71 9.76 4.94
CA ARG A 347 -12.83 10.69 5.14
C ARG A 347 -12.44 12.11 4.75
N LEU A 348 -13.42 12.84 4.21
CA LEU A 348 -13.29 14.22 3.75
C LEU A 348 -14.01 15.21 4.67
N LYS A 349 -14.90 14.72 5.54
CA LYS A 349 -15.64 15.54 6.49
C LYS A 349 -15.56 14.95 7.90
N GLU A 350 -15.66 15.82 8.90
CA GLU A 350 -15.88 15.43 10.29
C GLU A 350 -17.33 15.06 10.60
#